data_AF-A0A6M0G691-F1
#
_entry.id   AF-A0A6M0G691-F1
#
_cell.length_a   1.000
_cell.length_b   1.000
_cell.length_c   1.000
_cell.angle_alpha   90.00
_cell.angle_beta   90.00
_cell.angle_gamma   90.00
#
_symmetry.space_group_name_H-M   'P 1'
#
loop_
_entity.id
_entity.type
_entity.pdbx_description
1 polymer ?
#
loop_
_entity_poly.entity_id
_entity_poly.type
_entity_poly.pdbx_seq_one_letter_code
_entity_poly.pdbx_strand_id
1 'polypeptide(L)'
;MKHIRFDWAIKKLLRDKANHAILEGFISELLQQSIKIESILESESNPMRVENKFNRVDILARSTEGKLLLIEVQNSTEQDYFHRMLYGAS
;
A
#
# COMPACT_ATOMS: atom_id res chain seq x y z
N MET A 1 5.95 18.18 16.93
CA MET A 1 4.76 17.88 16.09
C MET A 1 4.67 16.35 15.97
N LYS A 2 3.54 15.73 16.35
CA LYS A 2 3.37 14.27 16.20
C LYS A 2 2.83 14.01 14.78
N HIS A 3 3.62 13.36 13.94
CA HIS A 3 3.17 12.90 12.63
C HIS A 3 2.69 11.46 12.75
N ILE A 4 1.43 11.20 12.40
CA ILE A 4 0.94 9.82 12.28
C ILE A 4 1.33 9.36 10.88
N ARG A 5 2.32 8.45 10.82
CA ARG A 5 2.69 7.85 9.54
C ARG A 5 1.73 6.72 9.20
N PHE A 6 0.98 6.91 8.14
CA PHE A 6 -0.05 5.97 7.72
C PHE A 6 0.54 4.63 7.24
N ASP A 7 1.79 4.62 6.75
CA ASP A 7 2.48 3.38 6.35
C ASP A 7 2.73 2.42 7.52
N TRP A 8 3.04 2.95 8.70
CA TRP A 8 3.20 2.14 9.92
C TRP A 8 1.86 1.55 10.35
N ALA A 9 0.79 2.38 10.32
CA ALA A 9 -0.56 1.95 10.63
C ALA A 9 -1.01 0.86 9.64
N ILE A 10 -0.83 1.07 8.34
CA ILE A 10 -1.09 0.07 7.30
C ILE A 10 -0.33 -1.21 7.60
N LYS A 11 1.01 -1.20 7.77
CA LYS A 11 1.77 -2.43 8.08
C LYS A 11 1.29 -3.20 9.32
N LYS A 12 0.76 -2.50 10.32
CA LYS A 12 0.21 -3.10 11.54
C LYS A 12 -1.22 -3.59 11.38
N LEU A 13 -2.06 -2.79 10.73
CA LEU A 13 -3.47 -3.08 10.46
C LEU A 13 -3.61 -4.20 9.44
N LEU A 14 -2.81 -4.20 8.37
CA LEU A 14 -2.79 -5.21 7.31
C LEU A 14 -2.43 -6.63 7.78
N ARG A 15 -1.78 -6.78 8.93
CA ARG A 15 -1.45 -8.12 9.44
C ARG A 15 -2.63 -8.83 10.08
N ASP A 16 -3.71 -8.11 10.39
CA ASP A 16 -4.89 -8.66 11.02
C ASP A 16 -6.09 -8.55 10.08
N LYS A 17 -6.66 -9.71 9.73
CA LYS A 17 -7.83 -9.81 8.84
C LYS A 17 -9.04 -9.02 9.37
N ALA A 18 -9.17 -8.84 10.68
CA ALA A 18 -10.24 -8.04 11.28
C ALA A 18 -10.15 -6.56 10.89
N ASN A 19 -8.97 -6.08 10.51
CA ASN A 19 -8.73 -4.68 10.14
C ASN A 19 -8.81 -4.42 8.63
N HIS A 20 -9.10 -5.44 7.80
CA HIS A 20 -9.26 -5.27 6.36
C HIS A 20 -10.37 -4.26 6.02
N ALA A 21 -11.46 -4.23 6.79
CA ALA A 21 -12.58 -3.30 6.57
C ALA A 21 -12.15 -1.82 6.62
N ILE A 22 -11.20 -1.48 7.50
CA ILE A 22 -10.67 -0.11 7.61
C ILE A 22 -9.90 0.24 6.33
N LEU A 23 -9.09 -0.70 5.83
CA LEU A 23 -8.31 -0.47 4.62
C LEU A 23 -9.20 -0.44 3.36
N GLU A 24 -10.19 -1.34 3.27
CA GLU A 24 -11.19 -1.34 2.20
C GLU A 24 -11.87 0.02 2.11
N GLY A 25 -12.36 0.56 3.24
CA GLY A 25 -12.98 1.89 3.28
C GLY A 25 -12.01 3.01 2.86
N PHE A 26 -10.78 2.99 3.37
CA PHE A 26 -9.77 4.00 3.05
C PHE A 26 -9.41 4.00 1.55
N ILE A 27 -9.10 2.83 0.99
CA ILE A 27 -8.75 2.69 -0.42
C ILE A 27 -9.96 2.99 -1.31
N SER A 28 -11.17 2.58 -0.89
CA SER A 28 -12.38 2.86 -1.67
C SER A 28 -12.64 4.36 -1.82
N GLU A 29 -12.40 5.13 -0.75
CA GLU A 29 -12.54 6.59 -0.78
C GLU A 29 -11.49 7.23 -1.70
N LEU A 30 -10.22 6.77 -1.63
CA LEU A 30 -9.15 7.27 -2.49
C LEU A 30 -9.41 6.99 -3.98
N LEU A 31 -9.96 5.81 -4.30
CA LEU A 31 -10.25 5.41 -5.67
C LEU A 31 -11.64 5.87 -6.15
N GLN A 32 -12.45 6.48 -5.28
CA GLN A 32 -13.87 6.79 -5.54
C GLN A 32 -14.65 5.57 -6.08
N GLN A 33 -14.28 4.38 -5.62
CA GLN A 33 -14.82 3.11 -6.06
C GLN A 33 -14.74 2.09 -4.93
N SER A 34 -15.83 1.37 -4.66
CA SER A 34 -15.81 0.32 -3.64
C SER A 34 -14.98 -0.88 -4.08
N ILE A 35 -14.10 -1.33 -3.18
CA ILE A 35 -13.24 -2.50 -3.36
C ILE A 35 -13.36 -3.46 -2.17
N LYS A 36 -13.13 -4.74 -2.44
CA LYS A 36 -12.95 -5.80 -1.43
C LYS A 36 -11.55 -6.36 -1.51
N ILE A 37 -10.87 -6.48 -0.37
CA ILE A 37 -9.54 -7.09 -0.29
C ILE A 37 -9.71 -8.61 -0.34
N GLU A 38 -9.09 -9.24 -1.34
CA GLU A 38 -9.04 -10.70 -1.51
C GLU A 38 -7.87 -11.29 -0.73
N SER A 39 -6.69 -10.69 -0.88
CA SER A 39 -5.49 -11.11 -0.16
C SER A 39 -4.47 -9.98 -0.06
N ILE A 40 -3.64 -10.08 0.97
CA ILE A 40 -2.45 -9.24 1.11
C ILE A 40 -1.28 -10.12 0.72
N LEU A 41 -0.61 -9.75 -0.35
CA LEU A 41 0.55 -10.43 -0.89
C LEU A 41 1.74 -9.90 -0.09
N GLU A 42 2.33 -10.73 0.77
CA GLU A 42 3.45 -10.28 1.61
C GLU A 42 4.61 -9.78 0.74
N SER A 43 5.01 -8.54 0.98
CA SER A 43 6.14 -7.88 0.35
C SER A 43 7.45 -8.45 0.88
N GLU A 44 8.38 -8.76 -0.01
CA GLU A 44 9.76 -9.06 0.34
C GLU A 44 10.36 -7.94 1.20
N SER A 45 10.54 -8.19 2.50
CA SER A 45 11.37 -7.35 3.35
C SER A 45 12.83 -7.65 3.02
N ASN A 46 13.39 -7.00 2.00
CA ASN A 46 14.79 -7.19 1.64
C ASN A 46 15.67 -6.73 2.83
N PRO A 47 16.44 -7.62 3.50
CA PRO A 47 17.15 -7.26 4.74
C PRO A 47 18.38 -6.38 4.53
N MET A 48 18.72 -5.97 3.30
CA MET A 48 20.11 -5.64 3.01
C MET A 48 20.58 -4.29 3.59
N ARG A 49 19.72 -3.29 3.87
CA ARG A 49 20.14 -2.04 4.54
C ARG A 49 19.00 -1.41 5.34
N VAL A 50 19.25 -1.10 6.61
CA VAL A 50 18.31 -0.43 7.54
C VAL A 50 17.82 0.92 7.01
N GLU A 51 18.59 1.53 6.11
CA GLU A 51 18.34 2.84 5.49
C GLU A 51 17.46 2.76 4.22
N ASN A 52 17.40 1.61 3.54
CA ASN A 52 16.61 1.38 2.31
C ASN A 52 15.37 0.51 2.56
N LYS A 53 14.76 0.66 3.74
CA LYS A 53 13.63 -0.17 4.14
C LYS A 53 12.36 0.31 3.44
N PHE A 54 12.24 -0.02 2.15
CA PHE A 54 11.01 0.21 1.40
C PHE A 54 9.87 -0.55 2.07
N ASN A 55 8.95 0.22 2.64
CA ASN A 55 7.74 -0.31 3.22
C ASN A 55 6.72 -0.48 2.08
N ARG A 56 6.90 -1.54 1.27
CA ARG A 56 5.90 -1.94 0.26
C ARG A 56 4.90 -2.90 0.88
N VAL A 57 3.64 -2.85 0.45
CA VAL A 57 2.67 -3.93 0.63
C VAL A 57 1.83 -4.04 -0.62
N ASP A 58 1.72 -5.26 -1.15
CA ASP A 58 0.96 -5.56 -2.36
C ASP A 58 -0.39 -6.15 -1.94
N ILE A 59 -1.48 -5.62 -2.47
CA ILE A 59 -2.85 -5.99 -2.09
C ILE A 59 -3.58 -6.43 -3.35
N LEU A 60 -4.12 -7.64 -3.32
CA LEU A 60 -5.08 -8.09 -4.32
C LEU A 60 -6.48 -7.74 -3.84
N ALA A 61 -7.21 -6.99 -4.65
CA ALA A 61 -8.57 -6.59 -4.38
C ALA A 61 -9.48 -6.88 -5.57
N ARG A 62 -10.78 -6.82 -5.35
CA ARG A 62 -11.82 -6.92 -6.37
C ARG A 62 -12.73 -5.71 -6.29
N SER A 63 -13.03 -5.11 -7.44
CA SER A 63 -14.03 -4.05 -7.52
C SER A 63 -15.46 -4.61 -7.45
N THR A 64 -16.43 -3.72 -7.24
CA THR A 64 -17.86 -4.05 -7.34
C THR A 64 -18.27 -4.63 -8.71
N GLU A 65 -17.55 -4.30 -9.78
CA GLU A 65 -17.76 -4.83 -11.13
C GLU A 65 -17.10 -6.20 -11.35
N GLY A 66 -16.49 -6.79 -10.32
CA GLY A 66 -15.83 -8.08 -10.39
C GLY A 66 -14.41 -8.04 -10.96
N LYS A 67 -13.88 -6.86 -11.31
CA LYS A 67 -12.52 -6.69 -11.84
C LYS A 67 -11.50 -6.88 -10.73
N LEU A 68 -10.42 -7.62 -11.01
CA LEU A 68 -9.29 -7.74 -10.10
C LEU A 68 -8.42 -6.48 -10.17
N LEU A 69 -8.00 -6.00 -9.01
CA LEU A 69 -7.17 -4.82 -8.80
C LEU A 69 -5.92 -5.24 -8.03
N LEU A 70 -4.74 -4.90 -8.54
CA LEU A 70 -3.49 -5.02 -7.80
C LEU A 70 -3.12 -3.63 -7.29
N ILE A 71 -3.08 -3.47 -5.97
CA ILE A 71 -2.88 -2.19 -5.29
C ILE A 71 -1.57 -2.26 -4.53
N GLU A 72 -0.61 -1.42 -4.91
CA GLU A 72 0.71 -1.34 -4.32
C GLU A 72 0.80 -0.11 -3.40
N VAL A 73 0.95 -0.35 -2.10
CA VAL A 73 1.18 0.73 -1.12
C VAL A 73 2.67 0.81 -0.85
N GLN A 74 3.28 1.94 -1.18
CA GLN A 74 4.69 2.20 -0.90
C GLN A 74 4.87 3.49 -0.12
N ASN A 75 5.78 3.45 0.85
CA ASN A 75 6.32 4.66 1.44
C ASN A 75 7.75 4.87 0.95
N SER A 76 7.93 5.91 0.13
CA SER A 76 9.22 6.37 -0.37
C SER A 76 9.54 7.75 0.21
N THR A 77 10.84 8.08 0.28
CA THR A 77 11.24 9.44 0.61
C THR A 77 10.95 10.39 -0.56
N GLU A 78 10.86 11.71 -0.31
CA GLU A 78 10.57 12.72 -1.34
C GLU A 78 11.54 12.68 -2.53
N GLN A 79 12.82 12.38 -2.29
CA GLN A 79 13.84 12.29 -3.33
C GLN A 79 13.54 11.15 -4.33
N ASP A 80 13.07 10.00 -3.84
CA ASP A 80 12.72 8.86 -4.69
C ASP A 80 11.48 9.12 -5.56
N TYR A 81 10.55 9.96 -5.09
CA TYR A 81 9.37 10.36 -5.86
C TYR A 81 9.76 11.10 -7.14
N PHE A 82 10.71 12.04 -7.06
CA PHE A 82 11.23 12.74 -8.23
C PHE A 82 11.93 11.79 -9.21
N HIS A 83 12.73 10.85 -8.71
CA HIS A 83 13.35 9.83 -9.56
C HIS A 83 12.32 8.97 -10.28
N ARG A 84 11.21 8.57 -9.64
CA ARG A 84 10.16 7.79 -10.30
C ARG A 84 9.38 8.56 -11.36
N MET A 85 9.10 9.84 -11.13
CA MET A 85 8.48 10.66 -12.18
C MET A 85 9.39 10.80 -13.40
N LEU A 86 10.72 10.89 -13.19
CA LEU A 86 11.69 11.06 -14.26
C LEU A 86 11.99 9.76 -15.03
N TYR A 87 12.02 8.61 -14.34
CA TYR A 87 12.43 7.34 -14.94
C TYR A 87 11.29 6.32 -15.12
N GLY A 88 10.10 6.58 -14.59
CA GLY A 88 8.91 5.71 -14.73
C GLY A 88 8.12 5.90 -16.03
N ALA A 89 8.57 6.80 -16.91
CA ALA A 89 7.94 7.09 -18.20
C ALA A 89 8.62 6.37 -19.39
N SER A 90 9.37 5.30 -19.16
CA SER A 90 10.03 4.49 -20.21
C SER A 90 9.55 3.05 -20.20
#